data_AF-A0A5E4IWI2-F1
#
_entry.id   AF-A0A5E4IWI2-F1
#
_cell.length_a   1.000
_cell.length_b   1.000
_cell.length_c   1.000
_cell.angle_alpha   90.00
_cell.angle_beta   90.00
_cell.angle_gamma   90.00
#
_symmetry.space_group_name_H-M   'P 1'
#
loop_
_entity.id
_entity.type
_entity.pdbx_description
1 polymer ?
#
loop_
_entity_poly.entity_id
_entity_poly.type
_entity_poly.pdbx_seq_one_letter_code
_entity_poly.pdbx_strand_id
1 'polypeptide(L)' 'MTEWLVAAAAMQLLAAADFLLYGPIDNAGFIFPAAAMADVLIGEAAWDLGVLPQPGHPLIRLF' A
#
# COMPACT_ATOMS: atom_id res chain seq x y z
N MET A 1 -11.59 -7.31 14.65
CA MET A 1 -11.69 -8.08 13.36
C MET A 1 -11.11 -7.28 12.20
N THR A 2 -11.52 -6.03 12.04
CA THR A 2 -10.97 -5.10 11.04
C THR A 2 -9.45 -4.87 11.16
N GLU A 3 -8.89 -4.88 12.37
CA GLU A 3 -7.43 -4.72 12.57
C GLU A 3 -6.60 -5.85 11.92
N TRP A 4 -7.07 -7.10 11.99
CA TRP A 4 -6.37 -8.25 11.42
C TRP A 4 -6.41 -8.25 9.91
N LEU A 5 -7.53 -7.79 9.33
CA LEU A 5 -7.67 -7.62 7.90
C LEU A 5 -6.69 -6.56 7.38
N VAL A 6 -6.60 -5.41 8.06
CA VAL A 6 -5.65 -4.34 7.70
C VAL A 6 -4.21 -4.83 7.78
N ALA A 7 -3.86 -5.53 8.87
CA ALA A 7 -2.51 -6.06 9.05
C ALA A 7 -2.16 -7.08 7.95
N ALA A 8 -3.05 -8.05 7.67
CA ALA A 8 -2.82 -9.05 6.63
C ALA A 8 -2.70 -8.42 5.23
N ALA A 9 -3.57 -7.47 4.91
CA ALA A 9 -3.55 -6.70 3.67
C ALA A 9 -2.23 -5.93 3.50
N ALA A 10 -1.81 -5.19 4.52
CA ALA A 10 -0.56 -4.44 4.49
C ALA A 10 0.65 -5.37 4.34
N MET A 11 0.67 -6.51 5.05
CA MET A 11 1.74 -7.51 4.93
C MET A 11 1.81 -8.12 3.53
N GLN A 12 0.68 -8.41 2.91
CA GLN A 12 0.66 -8.91 1.53
C GLN A 12 1.24 -7.89 0.54
N LEU A 13 0.86 -6.62 0.66
CA LEU A 13 1.39 -5.55 -0.20
C LEU A 13 2.88 -5.31 0.05
N LEU A 14 3.31 -5.31 1.32
CA LEU A 14 4.73 -5.21 1.70
C LEU A 14 5.58 -6.40 1.20
N ALA A 15 4.95 -7.55 0.95
CA ALA A 15 5.58 -8.68 0.27
C ALA A 15 5.64 -8.53 -1.26
N ALA A 16 5.54 -7.29 -1.77
CA ALA A 16 5.61 -6.89 -3.18
C ALA A 16 4.49 -7.48 -4.06
N ALA A 17 3.27 -7.63 -3.51
CA ALA A 17 2.11 -8.00 -4.32
C ALA A 17 1.64 -6.83 -5.20
N ASP A 18 1.32 -7.12 -6.48
CA ASP A 18 0.83 -6.10 -7.42
C ASP A 18 -0.63 -5.68 -7.18
N PHE A 19 -1.43 -6.53 -6.53
CA PHE A 19 -2.84 -6.26 -6.23
C PHE A 19 -3.32 -6.92 -4.94
N LEU A 20 -4.38 -6.34 -4.37
CA LEU A 20 -5.04 -6.83 -3.16
C LEU A 20 -6.55 -6.92 -3.36
N LEU A 21 -7.11 -8.12 -3.18
CA LEU A 21 -8.55 -8.32 -3.07
C LEU A 21 -8.96 -8.21 -1.59
N TYR A 22 -9.44 -7.02 -1.19
CA TYR A 22 -9.64 -6.68 0.21
C TYR A 22 -11.05 -6.97 0.77
N GLY A 23 -11.91 -7.57 -0.06
CA GLY A 23 -13.26 -7.97 0.34
C GLY A 23 -14.31 -6.85 0.17
N PRO A 24 -15.31 -6.76 1.07
CA PRO A 24 -16.41 -5.80 0.95
C PRO A 24 -15.97 -4.34 0.81
N ILE A 25 -16.71 -3.56 0.02
CA ILE A 25 -16.37 -2.16 -0.27
C ILE A 25 -16.38 -1.26 0.98
N ASP A 26 -17.16 -1.60 2.00
CA ASP A 26 -17.24 -0.88 3.28
C ASP A 26 -15.86 -0.80 3.98
N ASN A 27 -14.96 -1.73 3.66
CA ASN A 27 -13.61 -1.76 4.21
C ASN A 27 -12.66 -0.74 3.56
N ALA A 28 -13.04 -0.13 2.45
CA ALA A 28 -12.18 0.75 1.66
C ALA A 28 -11.60 1.91 2.49
N GLY A 29 -12.38 2.44 3.43
CA GLY A 29 -11.98 3.58 4.26
C GLY A 29 -10.73 3.34 5.12
N PHE A 30 -10.41 2.09 5.45
CA PHE A 30 -9.20 1.75 6.20
C PHE A 30 -8.18 0.95 5.37
N ILE A 31 -8.61 0.24 4.33
CA ILE A 31 -7.70 -0.51 3.46
C ILE A 31 -6.90 0.40 2.54
N PHE A 32 -7.53 1.41 1.91
CA PHE A 32 -6.82 2.28 0.96
C PHE A 32 -5.69 3.06 1.64
N PRO A 33 -5.88 3.64 2.85
CA PRO A 33 -4.77 4.24 3.59
C PRO A 33 -3.65 3.27 3.93
N ALA A 34 -3.99 2.04 4.35
CA ALA A 34 -2.98 1.02 4.68
C ALA A 34 -2.18 0.57 3.44
N ALA A 35 -2.87 0.38 2.31
CA ALA A 35 -2.24 0.06 1.04
C ALA A 35 -1.33 1.19 0.54
N ALA A 36 -1.82 2.42 0.59
CA ALA A 36 -1.04 3.59 0.22
C ALA A 36 0.22 3.76 1.09
N MET A 37 0.13 3.46 2.39
CA MET A 37 1.28 3.48 3.29
C MET A 37 2.29 2.37 2.94
N ALA A 38 1.82 1.16 2.60
CA ALA A 38 2.71 0.08 2.14
C ALA A 38 3.45 0.47 0.85
N ASP A 39 2.75 1.03 -0.14
CA ASP A 39 3.35 1.51 -1.39
C ASP A 39 4.38 2.63 -1.14
N VAL A 40 4.09 3.55 -0.21
CA VAL A 40 5.03 4.59 0.22
C VAL A 40 6.32 3.96 0.77
N LEU A 41 6.21 2.99 1.68
CA LEU A 41 7.37 2.35 2.29
C LEU A 41 8.23 1.61 1.26
N ILE A 42 7.59 0.90 0.32
CA ILE A 42 8.30 0.25 -0.79
C ILE A 42 8.96 1.29 -1.70
N GLY A 43 8.24 2.36 -2.05
CA GLY A 43 8.76 3.43 -2.90
C GLY A 43 10.00 4.11 -2.31
N GLU A 44 9.97 4.42 -1.01
CA GLU A 44 11.12 4.96 -0.28
C GLU A 44 12.31 3.99 -0.30
N ALA A 45 12.08 2.71 -0.01
CA ALA A 45 13.15 1.71 -0.04
C ALA A 45 13.73 1.46 -1.44
N ALA A 46 12.89 1.57 -2.47
CA ALA A 46 13.26 1.36 -3.87
C ALA A 46 13.96 2.58 -4.50
N TRP A 47 13.82 3.76 -3.90
CA TRP A 47 14.45 4.99 -4.37
C TRP A 47 15.98 4.85 -4.46
N ASP A 48 16.60 4.28 -3.41
CA ASP A 48 18.05 4.03 -3.34
C ASP A 48 18.52 2.99 -4.37
N LEU A 49 17.60 2.20 -4.93
CA LEU A 49 17.86 1.23 -5.99
C LEU A 49 17.70 1.83 -7.39
N GLY A 50 17.37 3.13 -7.50
CA GLY A 50 17.16 3.82 -8.76
C GLY A 50 15.80 3.52 -9.41
N VAL A 51 14.86 2.94 -8.67
CA VAL A 51 13.49 2.70 -9.14
C VAL A 51 12.62 3.90 -8.77
N LEU A 52 12.07 4.56 -9.79
CA LEU A 52 11.27 5.77 -9.59
C LEU A 52 9.77 5.46 -9.63
N PRO A 53 8.97 6.08 -8.74
CA PRO A 53 7.52 5.94 -8.77
C PRO A 53 6.90 6.58 -10.01
N GLN A 54 5.80 6.00 -10.49
CA GLN A 54 5.03 6.59 -11.59
C GLN A 54 4.27 7.86 -11.15
N PRO A 55 3.93 8.77 -12.09
CA PRO A 55 3.07 9.91 -11.80
C PRO A 55 1.76 9.46 -11.12
N GLY A 56 1.43 10.08 -9.99
CA GLY A 56 0.23 9.73 -9.21
C GLY A 56 0.40 8.57 -8.23
N HIS A 57 1.61 8.01 -8.09
CA HIS A 57 1.94 7.05 -7.03
C HIS A 57 1.65 7.65 -5.64
N PRO A 58 1.21 6.83 -4.65
CA PRO A 58 0.93 7.30 -3.28
C PRO A 58 2.06 8.13 -2.66
N LEU A 59 3.32 7.76 -2.93
CA LEU A 59 4.51 8.48 -2.47
C LEU A 59 4.52 9.97 -2.82
N ILE A 60 4.06 10.34 -4.02
CA ILE A 60 4.09 11.73 -4.52
C ILE A 60 2.81 12.49 -4.12
N ARG A 61 1.74 11.76 -3.76
CA ARG A 61 0.40 12.35 -3.56
C ARG A 61 0.10 12.66 -2.10
N LEU A 62 0.71 11.93 -1.18
CA LEU A 62 0.39 11.99 0.24
C LEU A 62 1.44 12.76 1.06
N PHE A 63 2.61 13.03 0.46
CA PHE A 63 3.71 13.79 1.02
C PHE A 63 4.29 14.70 -0.07
#